data_AF-A0A3C1X9E0-F1
#
_entry.id   AF-A0A3C1X9E0-F1
#
_cell.length_a   1.000
_cell.length_b   1.000
_cell.length_c   1.000
_cell.angle_alpha   90.00
_cell.angle_beta   90.00
_cell.angle_gamma   90.00
#
_symmetry.space_group_name_H-M   'P 1'
#
loop_
_entity.id
_entity.type
_entity.pdbx_description
1 polymer ?
#
loop_
_entity_poly.entity_id
_entity_poly.type
_entity_poly.pdbx_seq_one_letter_code
_entity_poly.pdbx_strand_id
1 'polypeptide(L)'
;MLATAGLQSVRQILESACSRRSATAWCLALLVASLLPAWIDAESLWGPSRISLAVSEQTYSKVRIAAFQEMAAKVAARGPCILMVDETDSDQQLSYIINAPDYEAPALICRLPQTPDGLRQLASAFPNRRLYVVELPDLQVRPVQTP
;
A
#
# COMPACT_ATOMS: atom_id res chain seq x y z
N MET A 1 -0.17 -7.37 -40.68
CA MET A 1 -0.48 -8.29 -41.80
C MET A 1 -1.13 -9.61 -41.37
N LEU A 2 -0.84 -10.16 -40.19
CA LEU A 2 -1.51 -11.37 -39.67
C LEU A 2 -3.02 -11.17 -39.41
N ALA A 3 -3.41 -10.03 -38.82
CA ALA A 3 -4.82 -9.73 -38.53
C ALA A 3 -5.71 -9.64 -39.79
N THR A 4 -5.18 -9.10 -40.89
CA THR A 4 -5.88 -8.98 -42.18
C THR A 4 -6.09 -10.34 -42.86
N ALA A 5 -5.12 -11.25 -42.75
CA ALA A 5 -5.24 -12.61 -43.31
C ALA A 5 -6.24 -13.48 -42.52
N GLY A 6 -6.27 -13.32 -41.19
CA GLY A 6 -7.26 -13.99 -40.33
C GLY A 6 -8.69 -13.53 -40.61
N LEU A 7 -8.90 -12.22 -40.80
CA LEU A 7 -10.23 -11.67 -41.07
C LEU A 7 -10.81 -12.13 -42.42
N GLN A 8 -9.97 -12.25 -43.45
CA GLN A 8 -10.38 -12.77 -44.76
C GLN A 8 -10.77 -14.25 -44.69
N SER A 9 -10.03 -15.05 -43.94
CA SER A 9 -10.31 -16.48 -43.77
C SER A 9 -11.65 -16.71 -43.05
N VAL A 10 -11.89 -15.96 -41.96
CA VAL A 10 -13.16 -16.01 -41.21
C VAL A 10 -14.34 -15.58 -42.09
N ARG A 11 -14.17 -14.52 -42.90
CA ARG A 11 -15.19 -14.05 -43.83
C ARG A 11 -15.54 -15.09 -44.89
N GLN A 12 -14.55 -15.77 -45.48
CA GLN A 12 -14.80 -16.82 -46.49
C GLN A 12 -15.55 -18.02 -45.90
N ILE A 13 -15.22 -18.42 -44.67
CA ILE A 13 -15.93 -19.50 -43.97
C ILE A 13 -17.38 -19.09 -43.68
N LEU A 14 -17.63 -17.86 -43.22
CA LEU A 14 -18.98 -17.34 -42.97
C LEU A 14 -19.80 -17.15 -44.25
N GLU A 15 -19.19 -16.73 -45.35
CA GLU A 15 -19.84 -16.61 -46.68
C GLU A 15 -20.24 -18.00 -47.24
N SER A 16 -19.60 -19.09 -46.80
CA SER A 16 -19.98 -20.46 -47.18
C SER A 16 -21.23 -20.98 -46.44
N ALA A 17 -21.52 -20.44 -45.25
CA ALA A 17 -22.64 -20.86 -44.41
C ALA A 17 -23.81 -19.85 -44.41
N CYS A 18 -23.59 -18.62 -44.87
CA CYS A 18 -24.54 -17.53 -44.76
C CYS A 18 -24.39 -16.51 -45.90
N SER A 19 -25.42 -15.67 -46.08
CA SER A 19 -25.39 -14.63 -47.11
C SER A 19 -24.26 -13.62 -46.86
N ARG A 20 -23.73 -13.04 -47.95
CA ARG A 20 -22.60 -12.09 -47.89
C ARG A 20 -22.81 -10.92 -46.93
N ARG A 21 -24.06 -10.41 -46.84
CA ARG A 21 -24.44 -9.32 -45.94
C ARG A 21 -24.41 -9.76 -44.47
N SER A 22 -24.88 -10.97 -44.19
CA SER A 22 -24.87 -11.57 -42.85
C SER A 22 -23.43 -11.84 -42.38
N ALA A 23 -22.57 -12.36 -43.25
CA ALA A 23 -21.16 -12.59 -42.94
C ALA A 23 -20.43 -11.28 -42.59
N THR A 24 -20.65 -10.20 -43.35
CA THR A 24 -20.07 -8.89 -43.04
C THR A 24 -20.60 -8.30 -41.73
N ALA A 25 -21.89 -8.48 -41.44
CA ALA A 25 -22.48 -8.02 -40.18
C ALA A 25 -21.88 -8.75 -38.97
N TRP A 26 -21.66 -10.07 -39.09
CA TRP A 26 -21.03 -10.87 -38.03
C TRP A 26 -19.57 -10.48 -37.77
N CYS A 27 -18.77 -10.25 -38.82
CA CYS A 27 -17.39 -9.80 -38.64
C CYS A 27 -17.33 -8.41 -37.96
N LEU A 28 -18.23 -7.49 -38.33
CA LEU A 28 -18.32 -6.18 -37.68
C LEU A 28 -18.77 -6.30 -36.22
N ALA A 29 -19.78 -7.12 -35.94
CA ALA A 29 -20.27 -7.35 -34.58
C ALA A 29 -19.17 -7.93 -33.67
N LEU A 30 -18.37 -8.88 -34.17
CA LEU A 30 -17.24 -9.44 -33.41
C LEU A 30 -16.13 -8.42 -33.15
N LEU A 31 -15.82 -7.57 -34.14
CA LEU A 31 -14.85 -6.48 -33.94
C LEU A 31 -15.34 -5.48 -32.89
N VAL A 32 -16.60 -5.06 -32.98
CA VAL A 32 -17.21 -4.17 -31.98
C VAL A 32 -17.24 -4.83 -30.59
N ALA A 33 -17.60 -6.11 -30.52
CA ALA A 33 -17.60 -6.86 -29.26
C ALA A 33 -16.20 -7.00 -28.65
N SER A 34 -15.15 -7.09 -29.47
CA SER A 34 -13.77 -7.14 -28.97
C SER A 34 -13.27 -5.81 -28.41
N LEU A 35 -13.87 -4.70 -28.83
CA LEU A 35 -13.52 -3.34 -28.37
C LEU A 35 -14.30 -2.93 -27.11
N LEU A 36 -15.44 -3.56 -26.83
CA LEU A 36 -16.25 -3.30 -25.64
C LEU A 36 -15.48 -3.41 -24.32
N PRO A 37 -14.62 -4.42 -24.08
CA PRO A 37 -13.85 -4.53 -22.84
C PRO A 37 -12.81 -3.42 -22.64
N ALA A 38 -12.36 -2.77 -23.72
CA ALA A 38 -11.40 -1.67 -23.63
C ALA A 38 -12.06 -0.33 -23.25
N TRP A 39 -13.39 -0.24 -23.40
CA TRP A 39 -14.17 0.97 -23.13
C TRP A 39 -15.00 0.88 -21.85
N ILE A 40 -15.08 -0.30 -21.25
CA ILE A 40 -15.87 -0.55 -20.05
C ILE A 40 -14.90 -0.84 -18.91
N ASP A 41 -14.72 0.14 -18.04
CA ASP A 41 -13.98 -0.04 -16.81
C ASP A 41 -14.77 -0.98 -15.88
N ALA A 42 -14.12 -2.04 -15.40
CA ALA A 42 -14.76 -3.06 -14.56
C ALA A 42 -15.36 -2.47 -13.27
N GLU A 43 -14.82 -1.35 -12.78
CA GLU A 43 -15.34 -0.63 -11.60
C GLU A 43 -16.70 0.06 -11.86
N SER A 44 -17.04 0.38 -13.11
CA SER A 44 -18.32 1.02 -13.47
C SER A 44 -19.50 0.05 -13.42
N LEU A 45 -19.28 -1.22 -13.75
CA LEU A 45 -20.35 -2.23 -13.79
C LEU A 45 -20.58 -2.95 -12.45
N TRP A 46 -19.55 -3.05 -11.61
CA TRP A 46 -19.59 -3.89 -10.39
C TRP A 46 -19.41 -3.11 -9.09
N GLY A 47 -19.32 -1.78 -9.17
CA GLY A 47 -18.99 -0.93 -8.03
C GLY A 47 -17.53 -1.15 -7.57
N PRO A 48 -17.07 -0.41 -6.55
CA PRO A 48 -15.73 -0.58 -6.00
C PRO A 48 -15.58 -2.01 -5.48
N SER A 49 -14.79 -2.81 -6.19
CA SER A 49 -14.44 -4.16 -5.78
C SER A 49 -13.84 -4.11 -4.37
N ARG A 50 -14.39 -4.90 -3.44
CA ARG A 50 -13.85 -5.03 -2.08
C ARG A 50 -12.38 -5.48 -2.09
N ILE A 51 -11.95 -6.12 -3.18
CA ILE A 51 -10.56 -6.51 -3.41
C ILE A 51 -9.70 -5.29 -3.75
N SER A 52 -10.21 -4.36 -4.57
CA SER A 52 -9.51 -3.09 -4.87
C SER A 52 -9.34 -2.24 -3.61
N LEU A 53 -10.38 -2.15 -2.76
CA LEU A 53 -10.31 -1.49 -1.46
C LEU A 53 -9.28 -2.15 -0.54
N ALA A 54 -9.33 -3.48 -0.37
CA ALA A 54 -8.37 -4.19 0.49
C ALA A 54 -6.92 -4.09 -0.02
N VAL A 55 -6.70 -4.15 -1.34
CA VAL A 55 -5.37 -3.98 -1.95
C VAL A 55 -4.88 -2.53 -1.79
N SER A 56 -5.76 -1.55 -1.92
CA SER A 56 -5.45 -0.14 -1.71
C SER A 56 -5.08 0.13 -0.25
N GLU A 57 -5.85 -0.38 0.72
CA GLU A 57 -5.56 -0.30 2.15
C GLU A 57 -4.22 -0.97 2.51
N GLN A 58 -3.97 -2.18 1.97
CA GLN A 58 -2.71 -2.89 2.20
C GLN A 58 -1.51 -2.16 1.57
N THR A 59 -1.68 -1.56 0.40
CA THR A 59 -0.64 -0.78 -0.27
C THR A 59 -0.35 0.52 0.47
N TYR A 60 -1.39 1.21 0.95
CA TYR A 60 -1.27 2.42 1.76
C TYR A 60 -0.52 2.14 3.07
N SER A 61 -0.77 1.00 3.71
CA SER A 61 -0.04 0.56 4.91
C SER A 61 1.47 0.38 4.65
N LYS A 62 1.86 -0.24 3.53
CA LYS A 62 3.28 -0.44 3.18
C LYS A 62 4.03 0.87 2.92
N VAL A 63 3.41 1.82 2.22
CA VAL A 63 4.02 3.13 1.95
C VAL A 63 4.26 3.89 3.26
N ARG A 64 3.32 3.84 4.20
CA ARG A 64 3.49 4.47 5.51
C ARG A 64 4.57 3.80 6.36
N ILE A 65 4.69 2.47 6.32
CA ILE A 65 5.78 1.72 6.96
C ILE A 65 7.15 2.14 6.39
N ALA A 66 7.26 2.23 5.07
CA ALA A 66 8.50 2.67 4.43
C ALA A 66 8.87 4.12 4.84
N ALA A 67 7.90 5.03 4.82
CA ALA A 67 8.11 6.43 5.24
C ALA A 67 8.53 6.53 6.72
N PHE A 68 7.91 5.73 7.60
CA PHE A 68 8.29 5.65 9.01
C PHE A 68 9.71 5.11 9.19
N GLN A 69 10.08 4.05 8.48
CA GLN A 69 11.43 3.48 8.53
C GLN A 69 12.49 4.48 8.03
N GLU A 70 12.20 5.22 6.96
CA GLU A 70 13.10 6.26 6.45
C GLU A 70 13.26 7.40 7.47
N MET A 71 12.17 7.84 8.10
CA MET A 71 12.22 8.83 9.18
C MET A 71 13.03 8.32 10.37
N ALA A 72 12.79 7.07 10.80
CA ALA A 72 13.50 6.45 11.91
C ALA A 72 15.01 6.37 11.65
N ALA A 73 15.40 5.99 10.42
CA ALA A 73 16.80 5.96 10.00
C ALA A 73 17.45 7.35 10.03
N LYS A 74 16.74 8.40 9.58
CA LYS A 74 17.22 9.79 9.63
C LYS A 74 17.43 10.28 11.06
N VAL A 75 16.55 9.93 11.99
CA VAL A 75 16.71 10.28 13.41
C VAL A 75 17.87 9.50 14.04
N ALA A 76 17.97 8.19 13.75
CA ALA A 76 19.03 7.32 14.23
C ALA A 76 20.43 7.74 13.76
N ALA A 77 20.53 8.40 12.59
CA ALA A 77 21.78 8.97 12.10
C ALA A 77 22.39 10.04 13.06
N ARG A 78 21.57 10.63 13.95
CA ARG A 78 22.02 11.59 14.96
C ARG A 78 22.47 10.95 16.27
N GLY A 79 22.41 9.62 16.37
CA GLY A 79 22.76 8.83 17.55
C GLY A 79 21.66 7.83 17.93
N PRO A 80 21.98 6.87 18.82
CA PRO A 80 21.05 5.83 19.22
C PRO A 80 19.81 6.42 19.91
N CYS A 81 18.63 6.00 19.46
CA CYS A 81 17.37 6.59 19.90
C CYS A 81 16.28 5.55 20.17
N ILE A 82 15.26 5.98 20.89
CA ILE A 82 14.01 5.28 21.11
C ILE A 82 12.88 6.18 20.58
N LEU A 83 12.11 5.63 19.65
CA LEU A 83 10.96 6.24 19.02
C LEU A 83 9.70 5.67 19.66
N MET A 84 8.99 6.50 20.42
CA MET A 84 7.73 6.16 21.06
C MET A 84 6.57 6.59 20.18
N VAL A 85 5.70 5.65 19.81
CA VAL A 85 4.54 5.92 18.97
C VAL A 85 3.31 6.05 19.85
N ASP A 86 2.58 7.15 19.69
CA ASP A 86 1.27 7.33 20.34
C ASP A 86 0.18 6.58 19.56
N GLU A 87 -0.46 5.60 20.21
CA GLU A 87 -1.51 4.75 19.61
C GLU A 87 -2.92 5.13 20.09
N THR A 88 -3.08 6.20 20.89
CA THR A 88 -4.31 6.44 21.68
C THR A 88 -5.56 6.72 20.83
N ASP A 89 -5.42 7.09 19.56
CA ASP A 89 -6.54 7.39 18.64
C ASP A 89 -6.38 6.74 17.24
N SER A 90 -5.39 5.86 17.07
CA SER A 90 -4.98 5.34 15.75
C SER A 90 -5.31 3.86 15.63
N ASP A 91 -6.34 3.56 14.83
CA ASP A 91 -6.77 2.24 14.39
C ASP A 91 -5.59 1.29 14.10
N GLN A 92 -5.47 0.22 14.90
CA GLN A 92 -4.57 -0.94 14.78
C GLN A 92 -3.23 -0.78 14.03
N GLN A 93 -2.34 0.10 14.50
CA GLN A 93 -0.98 0.24 13.94
C GLN A 93 0.06 -0.66 14.62
N LEU A 94 -0.33 -1.87 15.01
CA LEU A 94 0.54 -2.95 15.54
C LEU A 94 1.70 -3.33 14.59
N SER A 95 1.73 -2.82 13.35
CA SER A 95 2.68 -3.17 12.30
C SER A 95 4.03 -2.44 12.34
N TYR A 96 4.19 -1.36 13.13
CA TYR A 96 5.43 -0.56 13.12
C TYR A 96 6.47 -0.98 14.16
N ILE A 97 6.06 -1.74 15.19
CA ILE A 97 6.95 -2.12 16.29
C ILE A 97 7.67 -3.42 15.91
N ILE A 98 8.77 -3.27 15.18
CA ILE A 98 9.67 -4.38 14.83
C ILE A 98 11.06 -4.00 15.32
N ASN A 99 11.45 -4.55 16.47
CA ASN A 99 12.82 -4.44 16.98
C ASN A 99 13.57 -5.74 16.74
N ALA A 100 14.87 -5.63 16.51
CA ALA A 100 15.75 -6.80 16.58
C ALA A 100 15.72 -7.37 18.01
N PRO A 101 15.83 -8.71 18.17
CA PRO A 101 15.74 -9.37 19.47
C PRO A 101 16.87 -8.99 20.44
N ASP A 102 17.96 -8.44 19.91
CA ASP A 102 19.12 -7.96 20.66
C ASP A 102 18.94 -6.56 21.26
N TYR A 103 17.92 -5.80 20.83
CA TYR A 103 17.70 -4.40 21.19
C TYR A 103 18.93 -3.47 20.95
N GLU A 104 19.87 -3.88 20.10
CA GLU A 104 21.07 -3.10 19.78
C GLU A 104 20.86 -2.18 18.58
N ALA A 105 19.75 -2.34 17.87
CA ALA A 105 19.40 -1.51 16.72
C ALA A 105 19.51 0.00 17.04
N PRO A 106 20.00 0.82 16.10
CA PRO A 106 20.27 2.24 16.35
C PRO A 106 18.98 3.05 16.62
N ALA A 107 17.84 2.64 16.06
CA ALA A 107 16.53 3.07 16.49
C ALA A 107 15.76 1.88 17.08
N LEU A 108 15.27 2.05 18.30
CA LEU A 108 14.27 1.15 18.88
C LEU A 108 12.91 1.81 18.83
N ILE A 109 11.88 1.05 18.51
CA ILE A 109 10.52 1.55 18.38
C ILE A 109 9.69 0.91 19.48
N CYS A 110 8.90 1.69 20.20
CA CYS A 110 7.98 1.17 21.19
C CYS A 110 6.70 2.02 21.26
N ARG A 111 5.74 1.55 22.05
CA ARG A 111 4.55 2.33 22.37
C ARG A 111 4.90 3.44 23.33
N LEU A 112 4.22 4.58 23.19
CA LEU A 112 4.27 5.63 24.19
C LEU A 112 3.66 5.11 25.51
N PRO A 113 4.43 5.10 26.62
CA PRO A 113 3.87 4.74 27.91
C PRO A 113 2.79 5.74 28.32
N GLN A 114 1.62 5.24 28.70
CA GLN A 114 0.49 6.05 29.16
C GLN A 114 0.70 6.64 30.57
N THR A 115 1.71 6.14 31.29
CA THR A 115 2.03 6.54 32.66
C THR A 115 3.39 7.24 32.73
N PRO A 116 3.53 8.30 33.54
CA PRO A 116 4.83 8.96 33.76
C PRO A 116 5.89 8.01 34.32
N ASP A 117 5.47 7.01 35.10
CA ASP A 117 6.35 5.98 35.67
C ASP A 117 6.94 5.08 34.59
N GLY A 118 6.13 4.69 33.59
CA GLY A 118 6.61 3.90 32.46
C GLY A 118 7.67 4.64 31.65
N LEU A 119 7.51 5.95 31.46
CA LEU A 119 8.51 6.78 30.78
C LEU A 119 9.82 6.85 31.57
N ARG A 120 9.75 7.01 32.90
CA ARG A 120 10.93 7.00 33.77
C ARG A 120 11.65 5.65 33.76
N GLN A 121 10.90 4.55 33.78
CA GLN A 121 11.45 3.20 33.70
C GLN A 121 12.13 2.94 32.34
N LEU A 122 11.56 3.46 31.25
CA LEU A 122 12.15 3.36 29.92
C LEU A 122 13.45 4.16 29.83
N ALA A 123 13.46 5.39 30.35
CA ALA A 123 14.65 6.24 30.42
C ALA A 123 15.76 5.60 31.24
N SER A 124 15.43 4.95 32.37
CA SER A 124 16.42 4.27 33.22
C SER A 124 16.92 2.94 32.63
N ALA A 125 16.09 2.22 31.88
CA ALA A 125 16.49 0.99 31.19
C ALA A 125 17.44 1.26 30.01
N PHE A 126 17.31 2.41 29.35
CA PHE A 126 18.11 2.77 28.18
C PHE A 126 18.78 4.16 28.32
N PRO A 127 19.70 4.33 29.28
CA PRO A 127 20.29 5.64 29.60
C PRO A 127 21.12 6.24 28.46
N ASN A 128 21.63 5.40 27.56
CA ASN A 128 22.45 5.81 26.42
C ASN A 128 21.64 6.23 25.18
N ARG A 129 20.31 6.22 25.25
CA ARG A 129 19.44 6.47 24.09
C ARG A 129 18.60 7.73 24.29
N ARG A 130 18.47 8.51 23.22
CA ARG A 130 17.59 9.68 23.20
C ARG A 130 16.14 9.26 22.99
N LEU A 131 15.23 9.86 23.76
CA LEU A 131 13.80 9.58 23.73
C LEU A 131 13.09 10.58 22.81
N TYR A 132 12.28 10.06 21.88
CA TYR A 132 11.43 10.86 21.00
C TYR A 132 10.01 10.31 20.99
N VAL A 133 9.03 11.19 20.85
CA VAL A 133 7.64 10.84 20.54
C VAL A 133 7.41 11.06 19.05
N VAL A 134 6.76 10.11 18.40
CA VAL A 134 6.31 10.19 17.02
C VAL A 134 4.80 10.36 17.02
N GLU A 135 4.34 11.48 16.50
CA GLU A 135 2.92 11.76 16.29
C GLU A 135 2.49 11.28 14.90
N LEU A 136 1.43 10.49 14.86
CA LEU A 136 0.82 9.98 13.62
C LEU A 136 -0.46 10.77 13.30
N PRO A 137 -0.83 10.92 12.01
CA PRO A 137 -0.21 10.34 10.82
C PRO A 137 0.96 11.15 10.24
N ASP A 138 1.21 12.37 10.74
CA ASP A 138 2.14 13.33 10.13
C ASP A 138 3.63 12.99 10.29
N LEU A 139 3.96 11.91 11.02
CA LEU A 139 5.35 11.47 11.30
C LEU A 139 6.20 12.58 11.93
N GLN A 140 5.59 13.45 12.73
CA GLN A 140 6.31 14.49 13.46
C GLN A 140 7.05 13.88 14.63
N VAL A 141 8.33 14.21 14.74
CA VAL A 141 9.20 13.71 15.80
C VAL A 141 9.46 14.82 16.80
N ARG A 142 9.06 14.62 18.06
CA ARG A 142 9.27 15.56 19.16
C ARG A 142 10.23 14.96 20.18
N PRO A 143 11.29 15.66 20.59
CA PRO A 143 12.16 15.19 21.67
C PRO A 143 11.39 15.18 22.99
N VAL A 144 11.52 14.09 23.75
CA VAL A 144 11.03 14.07 25.13
C VAL A 144 12.04 14.82 25.99
N GLN A 145 11.58 15.88 26.64
CA GLN A 145 12.34 16.49 27.72
C GLN A 145 12.20 15.57 28.93
N THR A 146 13.20 14.73 29.18
CA THR A 146 13.33 14.04 30.47
C THR A 146 13.51 15.11 31.56
N PRO A 147 12.76 15.04 32.67
CA PRO A 147 12.98 15.91 33.82
C PRO A 147 14.35 15.70 34.46
#